data_AF-A0ABD1AXQ1-F1
#
_entry.id   AF-A0ABD1AXQ1-F1
#
_cell.length_a   1.000
_cell.length_b   1.000
_cell.length_c   1.000
_cell.angle_alpha   90.00
_cell.angle_beta   90.00
_cell.angle_gamma   90.00
#
_symmetry.space_group_name_H-M   'P 1'
#
loop_
_entity.id
_entity.type
_entity.pdbx_description
1 polymer ?
#
loop_
_entity_poly.entity_id
_entity_poly.type
_entity_poly.pdbx_seq_one_letter_code
_entity_poly.pdbx_strand_id
1 'polypeptide(L)'
;MRAREYVDHRLNIALTVSGEVLKVANAVLKSKRWFFCISKMNPIKRCWEVIDSLGDEALILDMGITVVAKDITGIKRNSIYFSGLDCNRDNPDHIFVFDLTTHKIEPLPPSVFSSILFYNARWFFPGLSGY
;
A
#
# COMPACT_ATOMS: atom_id res chain seq x y z
N MET A 1 13.33 21.87 1.46
CA MET A 1 13.74 20.46 1.60
C MET A 1 14.45 20.05 0.30
N ARG A 2 15.71 19.60 0.32
CA ARG A 2 16.56 19.45 -0.89
C ARG A 2 16.47 18.03 -1.48
N ALA A 3 16.33 17.93 -2.80
CA ALA A 3 16.19 16.69 -3.58
C ALA A 3 17.36 15.66 -3.52
N ARG A 4 18.39 15.86 -2.67
CA ARG A 4 19.61 15.03 -2.62
C ARG A 4 19.55 13.85 -1.62
N GLU A 5 18.41 13.63 -0.97
CA GLU A 5 18.25 12.64 0.12
C GLU A 5 17.51 11.36 -0.31
N TYR A 6 16.90 11.35 -1.50
CA TYR A 6 16.12 10.23 -2.01
C TYR A 6 16.97 9.28 -2.86
N VAL A 7 16.75 7.98 -2.68
CA VAL A 7 17.36 6.89 -3.46
C VAL A 7 16.49 6.53 -4.66
N ASP A 8 15.18 6.48 -4.46
CA ASP A 8 14.19 6.21 -5.51
C ASP A 8 12.85 6.87 -5.13
N HIS A 9 12.05 7.21 -6.14
CA HIS A 9 10.72 7.81 -6.00
C HIS A 9 9.75 7.16 -6.99
N ARG A 10 8.59 6.73 -6.49
CA ARG A 10 7.53 6.15 -7.32
C ARG A 10 6.21 6.84 -7.09
N LEU A 11 5.42 6.90 -8.16
CA LEU A 11 4.06 7.40 -8.13
C LEU A 11 3.11 6.29 -8.54
N ASN A 12 2.19 5.94 -7.65
CA ASN A 12 1.13 4.98 -7.91
C ASN A 12 -0.23 5.67 -7.87
N ILE A 13 -1.18 5.12 -8.63
CA ILE A 13 -2.60 5.47 -8.53
C ILE A 13 -3.31 4.29 -7.87
N ALA A 14 -4.23 4.58 -6.97
CA ALA A 14 -5.05 3.58 -6.32
C ALA A 14 -6.52 3.98 -6.26
N LEU A 15 -7.39 2.99 -6.10
CA LEU A 15 -8.82 3.17 -5.90
C LEU A 15 -9.23 2.76 -4.50
N THR A 16 -10.07 3.57 -3.86
CA THR A 16 -10.71 3.20 -2.60
C THR A 16 -11.87 2.21 -2.85
N VAL A 17 -12.34 1.56 -1.79
CA VAL A 17 -13.57 0.73 -1.83
C VAL A 17 -14.78 1.57 -2.26
N SER A 18 -14.83 2.84 -1.90
CA SER A 18 -15.85 3.82 -2.33
C SER A 18 -15.68 4.30 -3.78
N GLY A 19 -14.65 3.85 -4.51
CA GLY A 19 -14.40 4.24 -5.90
C GLY A 19 -13.69 5.59 -6.05
N GLU A 20 -13.13 6.14 -4.98
CA GLU A 20 -12.40 7.40 -4.98
C GLU A 20 -10.95 7.18 -5.41
N VAL A 21 -10.38 8.14 -6.14
CA VAL A 21 -9.03 8.01 -6.71
C VAL A 21 -8.00 8.59 -5.74
N LEU A 22 -6.99 7.77 -5.43
CA LEU A 22 -5.83 8.14 -4.65
C LEU A 22 -4.59 8.25 -5.54
N LYS A 23 -3.77 9.26 -5.26
CA LYS A 23 -2.41 9.42 -5.75
C LYS A 23 -1.46 9.13 -4.59
N VAL A 24 -0.57 8.17 -4.78
CA VAL A 24 0.33 7.69 -3.73
C VAL A 24 1.76 7.88 -4.18
N ALA A 25 2.40 8.93 -3.66
CA ALA A 25 3.82 9.14 -3.83
C ALA A 25 4.57 8.39 -2.74
N ASN A 26 5.58 7.61 -3.13
CA ASN A 26 6.48 6.96 -2.19
C ASN A 26 7.93 7.22 -2.54
N ALA A 27 8.77 7.31 -1.52
CA ALA A 27 10.20 7.50 -1.69
C ALA A 27 10.98 6.80 -0.58
N VAL A 28 12.17 6.30 -0.94
CA VAL A 28 13.12 5.72 0.00
C VAL A 28 14.26 6.69 0.22
N LEU A 29 14.51 7.05 1.48
CA LEU A 29 15.69 7.80 1.87
C LEU A 29 16.94 6.93 1.86
N LYS A 30 18.12 7.55 1.77
CA LYS A 30 19.41 6.86 1.97
C LYS A 30 19.52 6.11 3.30
N SER A 31 18.78 6.54 4.32
CA SER A 31 18.66 5.85 5.61
C SER A 31 17.79 4.60 5.58
N LYS A 32 17.34 4.15 4.40
CA LYS A 32 16.37 3.06 4.19
C LYS A 32 14.98 3.33 4.82
N ARG A 33 14.70 4.57 5.18
CA ARG A 33 13.38 4.98 5.68
C ARG A 33 12.45 5.28 4.51
N TRP A 34 11.27 4.70 4.54
CA TRP A 34 10.22 4.96 3.56
C TRP A 34 9.35 6.15 3.96
N PHE A 35 8.92 6.89 2.96
CA PHE A 35 7.97 7.97 3.08
C PHE A 35 6.84 7.76 2.10
N PHE A 36 5.62 7.99 2.57
CA PHE A 36 4.40 7.95 1.78
C PHE A 36 3.67 9.28 1.92
N CYS A 37 3.21 9.81 0.78
CA CYS A 37 2.30 10.93 0.72
C CYS A 37 1.09 10.49 -0.11
N ILE A 38 -0.08 10.50 0.53
CA ILE A 38 -1.34 10.11 -0.09
C ILE A 38 -2.11 11.38 -0.37
N SER A 39 -2.64 11.50 -1.59
CA SER A 39 -3.55 12.57 -1.95
C SER A 39 -4.79 11.99 -2.61
N LYS A 40 -5.94 12.54 -2.27
CA LYS A 40 -7.24 12.14 -2.79
C LYS A 40 -7.72 13.15 -3.83
N MET A 41 -8.29 12.67 -4.93
CA MET A 41 -8.86 13.55 -5.94
C MET A 41 -10.19 14.11 -5.43
N ASN A 42 -10.30 15.44 -5.35
CA ASN A 42 -11.57 16.14 -5.13
C ASN A 42 -12.19 16.49 -6.49
N PRO A 43 -13.23 15.78 -6.94
CA PRO A 43 -13.79 15.98 -8.28
C PRO A 43 -14.50 17.33 -8.43
N ILE A 44 -15.03 17.89 -7.34
CA ILE A 44 -15.73 19.19 -7.34
C ILE A 44 -14.72 20.32 -7.53
N LYS A 45 -13.65 20.32 -6.73
CA LYS A 45 -12.60 21.34 -6.80
C LYS A 45 -11.56 21.09 -7.91
N ARG A 46 -11.59 19.90 -8.52
CA ARG A 46 -10.62 19.43 -9.53
C ARG A 46 -9.17 19.53 -9.06
N CYS A 47 -8.92 19.21 -7.79
CA CYS A 47 -7.60 19.27 -7.18
C CYS A 47 -7.31 18.02 -6.34
N TRP A 48 -6.03 17.82 -6.01
CA TRP A 48 -5.58 16.77 -5.11
C TRP A 48 -5.47 17.33 -3.69
N GLU A 49 -6.11 16.67 -2.73
CA GLU A 49 -6.08 17.02 -1.31
C GLU A 49 -5.25 15.97 -0.56
N VAL A 50 -4.22 16.37 0.18
CA VAL A 50 -3.41 15.44 0.98
C VAL A 50 -4.27 14.88 2.10
N ILE A 51 -4.18 13.57 2.32
CA ILE A 51 -4.88 12.88 3.40
C ILE A 51 -3.86 12.18 4.29
N ASP A 52 -4.11 12.23 5.60
CA ASP A 52 -3.25 11.61 6.61
C ASP A 52 -3.79 10.24 7.08
N SER A 53 -4.97 9.85 6.60
CA SER A 53 -5.64 8.62 7.01
C SER A 53 -6.48 7.99 5.90
N LEU A 54 -6.46 6.66 5.86
CA LEU A 54 -7.36 5.80 5.06
C LEU A 54 -8.57 5.33 5.89
N GLY A 55 -8.69 5.75 7.14
CA GLY A 55 -9.76 5.32 8.04
C GLY A 55 -9.68 3.84 8.37
N ASP A 56 -10.77 3.10 8.12
CA ASP A 56 -10.85 1.67 8.35
C ASP A 56 -10.34 0.83 7.15
N GLU A 57 -9.83 1.48 6.10
CA GLU A 57 -9.28 0.81 4.93
C GLU A 57 -7.76 0.57 5.06
N ALA A 58 -7.26 -0.38 4.29
CA ALA A 58 -5.84 -0.61 4.06
C ALA A 58 -5.54 -0.57 2.56
N LEU A 59 -4.45 0.10 2.18
CA LEU A 59 -4.02 0.20 0.79
C LEU A 59 -3.08 -0.95 0.44
N ILE A 60 -3.41 -1.69 -0.60
CA ILE A 60 -2.51 -2.64 -1.26
C ILE A 60 -1.85 -1.90 -2.42
N LEU A 61 -0.67 -1.34 -2.18
CA LEU A 61 -0.01 -0.42 -3.11
C LEU A 61 0.32 -1.08 -4.45
N ASP A 62 0.82 -2.31 -4.41
CA ASP A 62 1.23 -3.05 -5.61
C ASP A 62 0.06 -3.40 -6.53
N MET A 63 -1.17 -3.37 -5.99
CA MET A 63 -2.41 -3.61 -6.74
C MET A 63 -3.17 -2.33 -7.07
N GLY A 64 -2.83 -1.21 -6.44
CA GLY A 64 -3.55 0.05 -6.61
C GLY A 64 -5.00 -0.01 -6.12
N ILE A 65 -5.28 -0.75 -5.04
CA ILE A 65 -6.63 -0.82 -4.45
C ILE A 65 -6.58 -0.74 -2.93
N THR A 66 -7.67 -0.30 -2.31
CA THR A 66 -7.88 -0.48 -0.87
C THR A 66 -8.84 -1.63 -0.58
N VAL A 67 -8.75 -2.13 0.64
CA VAL A 67 -9.66 -3.13 1.21
C VAL A 67 -10.14 -2.67 2.58
N VAL A 68 -11.35 -3.06 2.96
CA VAL A 68 -11.85 -2.79 4.31
C VAL A 68 -11.14 -3.72 5.29
N ALA A 69 -10.36 -3.17 6.22
CA ALA A 69 -9.48 -3.96 7.07
C ALA A 69 -10.24 -4.92 8.00
N LYS A 70 -11.40 -4.48 8.51
CA LYS A 70 -12.23 -5.27 9.43
C LYS A 70 -12.77 -6.56 8.79
N ASP A 71 -12.87 -6.57 7.46
CA ASP A 71 -13.45 -7.69 6.70
C ASP A 71 -12.40 -8.76 6.39
N ILE A 72 -11.11 -8.50 6.66
CA ILE A 72 -10.01 -9.43 6.36
C ILE A 72 -9.12 -9.65 7.59
N THR A 73 -9.12 -10.88 8.10
CA THR A 73 -8.29 -11.25 9.25
C THR A 73 -6.80 -11.05 8.95
N GLY A 74 -6.13 -10.26 9.81
CA GLY A 74 -4.71 -9.97 9.69
C GLY A 74 -4.39 -8.66 8.95
N ILE A 75 -5.38 -8.00 8.35
CA ILE A 75 -5.18 -6.66 7.77
C ILE A 75 -5.34 -5.58 8.84
N LYS A 76 -4.35 -4.68 8.87
CA LYS A 76 -4.32 -3.53 9.76
C LYS A 76 -4.98 -2.34 9.07
N ARG A 77 -5.97 -1.73 9.70
CA ARG A 77 -6.56 -0.48 9.21
C ARG A 77 -5.54 0.64 9.16
N ASN A 78 -5.82 1.66 8.35
CA ASN A 78 -4.99 2.84 8.19
C ASN A 78 -3.51 2.49 7.88
N SER A 79 -3.30 1.56 6.96
CA SER A 79 -1.96 1.08 6.62
C SER A 79 -1.78 0.84 5.12
N ILE A 80 -0.52 0.75 4.69
CA ILE A 80 -0.11 0.52 3.30
C ILE A 80 0.72 -0.75 3.24
N TYR A 81 0.31 -1.69 2.42
CA TYR A 81 1.01 -2.92 2.09
C TYR A 81 1.74 -2.74 0.77
N PHE A 82 3.05 -3.00 0.75
CA PHE A 82 3.87 -2.76 -0.44
C PHE A 82 5.10 -3.67 -0.51
N SER A 83 5.58 -3.90 -1.72
CA SER A 83 6.84 -4.59 -2.00
C SER A 83 8.02 -3.62 -1.95
N GLY A 84 9.13 -4.03 -1.33
CA GLY A 84 10.36 -3.23 -1.32
C GLY A 84 10.98 -3.01 -2.71
N LEU A 85 11.68 -1.88 -2.92
CA LEU A 85 12.20 -1.47 -4.24
C LEU A 85 13.34 -2.36 -4.75
N ASP A 86 14.16 -2.90 -3.85
CA ASP A 86 15.42 -3.62 -4.16
C ASP A 86 15.32 -5.14 -3.98
N CYS A 87 14.11 -5.66 -3.80
CA CYS A 87 13.92 -7.06 -3.45
C CYS A 87 13.96 -7.91 -4.72
N ASN A 88 14.88 -8.88 -4.76
CA ASN A 88 14.79 -9.98 -5.70
C ASN A 88 13.38 -10.60 -5.56
N ARG A 89 12.60 -10.62 -6.66
CA ARG A 89 11.15 -10.91 -6.64
C ARG A 89 10.80 -12.31 -6.09
N ASP A 90 11.81 -13.15 -5.88
CA ASP A 90 11.65 -14.51 -5.40
C ASP A 90 11.76 -14.65 -3.86
N ASN A 91 12.11 -13.58 -3.13
CA ASN A 91 12.23 -13.64 -1.66
C ASN A 91 10.93 -13.17 -0.98
N PRO A 92 10.08 -14.02 -0.38
CA PRO A 92 8.81 -13.62 0.26
C PRO A 92 8.95 -12.62 1.42
N ASP A 93 10.15 -12.40 1.97
CA ASP A 93 10.43 -11.41 3.02
C ASP A 93 10.47 -9.94 2.50
N HIS A 94 9.85 -9.65 1.36
CA HIS A 94 9.91 -8.36 0.68
C HIS A 94 8.66 -7.49 0.86
N ILE A 95 7.64 -8.00 1.54
CA ILE A 95 6.38 -7.28 1.75
C ILE A 95 6.43 -6.58 3.11
N PHE A 96 6.11 -5.30 3.10
CA PHE A 96 6.11 -4.44 4.26
C PHE A 96 4.74 -3.82 4.48
N VAL A 97 4.46 -3.52 5.74
CA VAL A 97 3.28 -2.80 6.20
C VAL A 97 3.74 -1.47 6.78
N PHE A 98 3.30 -0.37 6.19
CA PHE A 98 3.47 0.99 6.71
C PHE A 98 2.18 1.41 7.43
N ASP A 99 2.25 1.64 8.73
CA ASP A 99 1.14 2.18 9.52
C ASP A 99 1.11 3.71 9.42
N LEU A 100 0.04 4.27 8.86
CA LEU A 100 -0.11 5.73 8.70
C LEU A 100 -0.28 6.46 10.04
N THR A 101 -0.78 5.78 11.07
CA THR A 101 -0.95 6.35 12.41
C THR A 101 0.39 6.50 13.11
N THR A 102 1.22 5.44 13.07
CA THR A 102 2.47 5.39 13.84
C THR A 102 3.70 5.74 13.01
N HIS A 103 3.56 5.83 11.69
CA HIS A 103 4.66 5.97 10.71
C HIS A 103 5.75 4.90 10.87
N LYS A 104 5.38 3.71 11.34
CA LYS A 104 6.27 2.56 11.48
C LYS A 104 6.11 1.62 10.31
N ILE A 105 7.21 0.96 9.97
CA ILE A 105 7.28 -0.08 8.96
C ILE A 105 7.54 -1.39 9.68
N GLU A 106 6.74 -2.39 9.37
CA GLU A 106 6.87 -3.75 9.89
C GLU A 106 6.90 -4.72 8.70
N PRO A 107 7.71 -5.79 8.74
CA PRO A 107 7.59 -6.85 7.76
C PRO A 107 6.19 -7.48 7.86
N LEU A 108 5.64 -7.94 6.73
CA LEU A 108 4.33 -8.58 6.71
C LEU A 108 4.34 -9.81 7.64
N PRO A 109 3.40 -9.90 8.61
CA PRO A 109 3.32 -11.09 9.44
C PRO A 109 3.02 -12.34 8.60
N PRO A 110 3.70 -13.48 8.85
CA PRO A 110 3.47 -14.75 8.14
C PRO A 110 2.00 -15.18 8.05
N SER A 111 1.19 -14.83 9.06
CA SER A 111 -0.24 -15.18 9.13
C SER A 111 -1.13 -14.44 8.11
N VAL A 112 -0.66 -13.36 7.50
CA VAL A 112 -1.43 -12.60 6.49
C VAL A 112 -1.27 -13.20 5.10
N PHE A 113 -0.16 -13.93 4.85
CA PHE A 113 0.09 -14.60 3.57
C PHE A 113 -0.97 -15.66 3.23
N SER A 114 -1.64 -16.24 4.22
CA SER A 114 -2.73 -17.20 3.99
C SER A 114 -4.08 -16.54 3.75
N SER A 115 -4.32 -15.36 4.34
CA SER A 115 -5.58 -14.62 4.19
C SER A 115 -5.67 -13.87 2.87
N ILE A 116 -4.52 -13.42 2.35
CA ILE A 116 -4.46 -12.69 1.09
C ILE A 116 -3.31 -13.27 0.29
N LEU A 117 -3.62 -13.77 -0.91
CA LEU A 117 -2.67 -14.36 -1.85
C LEU A 117 -1.75 -13.27 -2.46
N PHE A 118 -0.95 -12.62 -1.62
CA PHE A 118 0.11 -11.72 -2.05
C PHE A 118 1.32 -12.53 -2.52
N TYR A 119 1.18 -13.22 -3.65
CA TYR A 119 2.34 -13.79 -4.32
C TYR A 119 2.58 -13.05 -5.63
N ASN A 120 3.54 -12.12 -5.63
CA ASN A 120 4.09 -11.46 -6.81
C ASN A 120 3.03 -10.93 -7.80
N ALA A 121 2.51 -9.72 -7.57
CA ALA A 121 1.84 -8.86 -8.56
C ALA A 121 1.05 -9.59 -9.67
N ARG A 122 0.23 -10.59 -9.31
CA ARG A 122 -0.54 -11.38 -10.25
C ARG A 122 -1.98 -11.47 -9.78
N TRP A 123 -2.79 -10.59 -10.37
CA TRP A 123 -4.23 -10.66 -10.60
C TRP A 123 -4.92 -11.88 -10.00
N PHE A 124 -5.79 -11.63 -9.02
CA PHE A 124 -6.72 -12.61 -8.49
C PHE A 124 -7.51 -13.27 -9.62
N PHE A 125 -7.39 -14.59 -9.76
CA PHE A 125 -8.58 -15.41 -9.91
C PHE A 125 -8.73 -16.15 -8.59
N PRO A 126 -9.75 -15.85 -7.75
CA PRO A 126 -10.17 -16.88 -6.82
C PRO A 126 -10.53 -18.08 -7.70
N GLY A 127 -9.86 -19.20 -7.48
CA GLY A 127 -10.32 -20.45 -8.06
C GLY A 127 -11.78 -20.61 -7.66
N LEU A 128 -12.68 -20.42 -8.62
CA LEU A 128 -13.99 -21.05 -8.57
C LEU A 128 -13.68 -22.55 -8.54
N SER A 129 -13.50 -23.11 -7.35
CA SER A 129 -13.69 -24.54 -7.15
C SER A 129 -15.17 -24.78 -7.36
N GLY A 130 -15.54 -24.97 -8.62
CA GLY A 130 -16.76 -25.65 -8.96
C GLY A 130 -16.72 -27.07 -8.43
N TYR A 131 -17.88 -27.49 -7.93
CA TYR A 131 -18.28 -28.79 -7.38
C TYR A 131 -17.97 -29.01 -5.90
#